data_AF-A0AA44S516-F1
#
_entry.id   AF-A0AA44S516-F1
#
_cell.length_a   1.000
_cell.length_b   1.000
_cell.length_c   1.000
_cell.angle_alpha   90.00
_cell.angle_beta   90.00
_cell.angle_gamma   90.00
#
_symmetry.space_group_name_H-M   'P 1'
#
loop_
_entity.id
_entity.type
_entity.pdbx_description
1 polymer ?
#
loop_
_entity_poly.entity_id
_entity_poly.type
_entity_poly.pdbx_seq_one_letter_code
_entity_poly.pdbx_strand_id
1 'polypeptide(L)'
;LGGVTGKTIALLGLSFKPNTDDMREAPSIVIADRLAALDARIRAYDPIAVSHAKHVLPQAVEYKETIEEAVKGSDAVMILTDWADIKQFPLAAY
;
A
#
# COMPACT_ATOMS: atom_id res chain seq x y z
N LEU A 1 -5.67 8.48 22.38
CA LEU A 1 -5.62 7.34 21.44
C LEU A 1 -4.34 7.49 20.63
N GLY A 2 -3.58 6.40 20.46
CA GLY A 2 -2.20 6.42 19.92
C GLY A 2 -2.03 6.66 18.42
N GLY A 3 -3.11 6.79 17.64
CA GLY A 3 -3.11 7.24 16.24
C GLY A 3 -2.17 6.49 15.27
N VAL A 4 -2.05 7.03 14.06
CA VAL A 4 -1.06 6.59 13.03
C VAL A 4 -0.03 7.68 12.71
N THR A 5 -0.08 8.81 13.41
CA THR A 5 0.84 9.94 13.23
C THR A 5 2.29 9.50 13.42
N GLY A 6 3.13 9.74 12.41
CA GLY A 6 4.54 9.34 12.37
C GLY A 6 4.78 7.84 12.15
N LYS A 7 3.73 7.01 12.15
CA LYS A 7 3.82 5.56 11.92
C LYS A 7 4.05 5.26 10.45
N THR A 8 4.77 4.18 10.17
CA THR A 8 4.99 3.69 8.81
C THR A 8 3.97 2.60 8.51
N ILE A 9 3.11 2.81 7.53
CA ILE A 9 2.08 1.85 7.12
C ILE A 9 2.41 1.34 5.72
N ALA A 10 2.53 0.02 5.58
CA ALA A 10 2.71 -0.63 4.29
C ALA A 10 1.36 -0.97 3.65
N LEU A 11 1.14 -0.60 2.40
CA LEU A 11 -0.02 -0.97 1.59
C LEU A 11 0.40 -2.01 0.55
N LEU A 12 -0.20 -3.19 0.60
CA LEU A 12 0.04 -4.26 -0.38
C LEU A 12 -1.20 -4.43 -1.25
N GLY A 13 -1.01 -4.22 -2.56
CA GLY A 13 -2.10 -4.10 -3.52
C GLY A 13 -2.67 -2.67 -3.54
N LEU A 14 -2.77 -2.11 -4.75
CA LEU A 14 -3.26 -0.75 -5.00
C LEU A 14 -4.44 -0.74 -5.97
N SER A 15 -4.46 -1.63 -6.95
CA SER A 15 -5.60 -1.81 -7.87
C SER A 15 -6.87 -2.27 -7.15
N PHE A 16 -8.04 -2.03 -7.75
CA PHE A 16 -9.32 -2.40 -7.11
C PHE A 16 -9.53 -3.93 -7.00
N LYS A 17 -8.82 -4.72 -7.82
CA LYS A 17 -8.82 -6.19 -7.82
C LYS A 17 -7.50 -6.70 -8.44
N PRO A 18 -7.14 -7.98 -8.26
CA PRO A 18 -5.95 -8.55 -8.90
C PRO A 18 -6.02 -8.53 -10.44
N ASN A 19 -4.84 -8.64 -11.05
CA ASN A 19 -4.60 -8.76 -12.49
C ASN A 19 -5.07 -7.55 -13.33
N THR A 20 -5.05 -6.35 -12.75
CA THR A 20 -5.33 -5.10 -13.45
C THR A 20 -4.55 -3.95 -12.83
N ASP A 21 -4.30 -2.91 -13.61
CA ASP A 21 -3.78 -1.62 -13.18
C ASP A 21 -4.87 -0.56 -12.93
N ASP A 22 -6.13 -0.98 -12.99
CA ASP A 22 -7.28 -0.09 -12.83
C ASP A 22 -7.37 0.39 -11.38
N MET A 23 -7.17 1.69 -11.21
CA MET A 23 -7.23 2.39 -9.93
C MET A 23 -8.60 3.02 -9.67
N ARG A 24 -9.55 2.98 -10.63
CA ARG A 24 -10.85 3.62 -10.45
C ARG A 24 -11.60 2.94 -9.29
N GLU A 25 -12.10 3.76 -8.38
CA GLU A 25 -12.79 3.31 -7.16
C GLU A 25 -11.95 2.35 -6.28
N ALA A 26 -10.62 2.32 -6.45
CA ALA A 26 -9.77 1.46 -5.67
C ALA A 26 -9.79 1.90 -4.18
N PRO A 27 -10.02 0.97 -3.23
CA PRO A 27 -10.01 1.29 -1.79
C PRO A 27 -8.70 1.92 -1.32
N SER A 28 -7.60 1.61 -2.00
CA SER A 28 -6.27 2.17 -1.75
C SER A 28 -6.22 3.69 -1.82
N ILE A 29 -7.04 4.33 -2.66
CA ILE A 29 -7.10 5.80 -2.78
C ILE A 29 -7.60 6.40 -1.46
N VAL A 30 -8.78 5.98 -1.02
CA VAL A 30 -9.40 6.49 0.22
C VAL A 30 -8.54 6.20 1.44
N ILE A 31 -7.89 5.03 1.48
CA ILE A 31 -7.02 4.64 2.58
C ILE A 31 -5.74 5.48 2.59
N ALA A 32 -5.07 5.62 1.45
CA ALA A 32 -3.84 6.42 1.36
C ALA A 32 -4.09 7.89 1.70
N ASP A 33 -5.19 8.47 1.22
CA ASP A 33 -5.58 9.85 1.55
C ASP A 33 -5.79 10.06 3.05
N ARG A 34 -6.48 9.13 3.71
CA ARG A 34 -6.71 9.20 5.16
C ARG A 34 -5.43 9.02 5.96
N LEU A 35 -4.55 8.11 5.55
CA LEU A 35 -3.25 7.91 6.21
C LEU A 35 -2.36 9.14 6.06
N ALA A 36 -2.30 9.72 4.86
CA ALA A 36 -1.53 10.94 4.60
C ALA A 36 -2.07 12.13 5.41
N ALA A 37 -3.39 12.29 5.48
CA ALA A 37 -4.04 13.34 6.30
C ALA A 37 -3.79 13.19 7.81
N LEU A 38 -3.35 12.03 8.27
CA LEU A 38 -3.00 11.74 9.66
C LEU A 38 -1.49 11.76 9.92
N ASP A 39 -0.69 12.26 8.97
CA ASP A 39 0.77 12.30 9.02
C ASP A 39 1.42 10.91 9.19
N ALA A 40 0.79 9.86 8.64
CA ALA A 40 1.42 8.55 8.52
C ALA A 40 2.38 8.53 7.32
N ARG A 41 3.49 7.81 7.45
CA ARG A 41 4.40 7.48 6.34
C ARG A 41 3.85 6.27 5.61
N ILE A 42 3.71 6.35 4.29
CA ILE A 42 3.08 5.29 3.50
C ILE A 42 4.13 4.66 2.59
N ARG A 43 4.27 3.34 2.64
CA ARG A 43 5.01 2.55 1.66
C ARG A 43 4.04 1.65 0.92
N ALA A 44 4.18 1.53 -0.38
CA ALA A 44 3.23 0.78 -1.18
C ALA A 44 3.90 -0.16 -2.17
N TYR A 45 3.27 -1.31 -2.38
CA TYR A 45 3.61 -2.27 -3.42
C TYR A 45 2.35 -2.67 -4.18
N ASP A 46 2.42 -2.64 -5.51
CA ASP A 46 1.48 -3.33 -6.40
C ASP A 46 2.26 -3.81 -7.63
N PRO A 47 2.08 -5.05 -8.08
CA PRO A 47 2.87 -5.60 -9.18
C PRO A 47 2.58 -4.94 -10.54
N ILE A 48 1.46 -4.23 -10.72
CA ILE A 48 1.06 -3.68 -12.03
C ILE A 48 0.66 -2.20 -11.94
N ALA A 49 -0.07 -1.80 -10.90
CA ALA A 49 -0.79 -0.53 -10.87
C ALA A 49 0.06 0.70 -10.51
N VAL A 50 1.34 0.55 -10.14
CA VAL A 50 2.19 1.64 -9.61
C VAL A 50 2.23 2.86 -10.54
N SER A 51 2.31 2.65 -11.85
CA SER A 51 2.31 3.74 -12.84
C SER A 51 1.04 4.59 -12.76
N HIS A 52 -0.14 3.98 -12.67
CA HIS A 52 -1.40 4.71 -12.51
C HIS A 52 -1.59 5.25 -11.09
N ALA A 53 -1.18 4.49 -10.07
CA ALA A 53 -1.26 4.88 -8.67
C ALA A 53 -0.55 6.22 -8.39
N LYS A 54 0.63 6.43 -9.00
CA LYS A 54 1.38 7.70 -8.90
C LYS A 54 0.58 8.95 -9.33
N HIS A 55 -0.45 8.79 -10.16
CA HIS A 55 -1.28 9.89 -10.64
C HIS A 55 -2.50 10.17 -9.75
N VAL A 56 -2.89 9.22 -8.89
CA VAL A 56 -4.14 9.29 -8.11
C VAL A 56 -3.96 9.21 -6.60
N LEU A 57 -2.84 8.65 -6.12
CA LEU A 57 -2.52 8.58 -4.70
C LEU A 57 -1.74 9.82 -4.24
N PRO A 58 -1.71 10.13 -2.94
CA PRO A 58 -0.89 11.21 -2.39
C PRO A 58 0.57 11.11 -2.80
N GLN A 59 1.20 12.26 -3.08
CA GLN A 59 2.62 12.33 -3.43
C GLN A 59 3.55 11.75 -2.35
N ALA A 60 3.10 11.69 -1.10
CA ALA A 60 3.84 11.14 0.03
C ALA A 60 3.95 9.60 0.02
N VAL A 61 3.24 8.90 -0.87
CA VAL A 61 3.32 7.43 -0.98
C VAL A 61 4.66 7.04 -1.60
N GLU A 62 5.46 6.28 -0.85
CA GLU A 62 6.70 5.68 -1.33
C GLU A 62 6.42 4.33 -1.98
N TYR A 63 6.58 4.24 -3.30
CA TYR A 63 6.44 2.98 -4.03
C TYR A 63 7.71 2.13 -3.92
N LYS A 64 7.57 0.86 -3.57
CA LYS A 64 8.67 -0.12 -3.47
C LYS A 64 8.57 -1.18 -4.56
N GLU A 65 9.70 -1.79 -4.88
CA GLU A 65 9.78 -2.76 -5.98
C GLU A 65 9.37 -4.17 -5.52
N THR A 66 9.46 -4.45 -4.22
CA THR A 66 9.10 -5.75 -3.65
C THR A 66 8.20 -5.62 -2.40
N ILE A 67 7.52 -6.72 -2.05
CA ILE A 67 6.73 -6.81 -0.82
C ILE A 67 7.63 -6.61 0.39
N GLU A 68 8.81 -7.24 0.40
CA GLU A 68 9.79 -7.15 1.48
C GLU A 68 10.20 -5.69 1.76
N GLU A 69 10.47 -4.91 0.71
CA GLU A 69 10.81 -3.49 0.86
C GLU A 69 9.66 -2.65 1.40
N ALA A 70 8.42 -2.97 1.02
CA ALA A 70 7.23 -2.28 1.50
C ALA A 70 6.99 -2.55 3.00
N VAL A 71 7.07 -3.82 3.43
CA VAL A 71 6.75 -4.22 4.81
C VAL A 71 7.89 -3.97 5.81
N LYS A 72 9.16 -3.99 5.36
CA LYS A 72 10.32 -3.92 6.25
C LYS A 72 10.30 -2.69 7.17
N GLY A 73 10.17 -2.93 8.47
CA GLY A 73 10.17 -1.88 9.49
C GLY A 73 8.92 -1.00 9.47
N SER A 74 7.83 -1.47 8.85
CA SER A 74 6.50 -0.86 9.00
C SER A 74 5.95 -1.14 10.40
N ASP A 75 5.16 -0.20 10.93
CA ASP A 75 4.41 -0.38 12.18
C ASP A 75 3.13 -1.20 11.97
N ALA A 76 2.61 -1.21 10.72
CA ALA A 76 1.48 -2.04 10.31
C ALA A 76 1.49 -2.29 8.80
N VAL A 77 0.87 -3.39 8.37
CA VAL A 77 0.67 -3.75 6.97
C VAL A 77 -0.81 -3.89 6.68
N MET A 78 -1.27 -3.30 5.57
CA MET A 78 -2.63 -3.41 5.06
C MET A 78 -2.61 -4.11 3.71
N ILE A 79 -3.23 -5.28 3.63
CA ILE A 79 -3.45 -5.99 2.37
C ILE A 79 -4.79 -5.50 1.80
N LEU A 80 -4.73 -4.80 0.66
CA LEU A 80 -5.90 -4.16 0.04
C LEU A 80 -6.38 -4.92 -1.19
N THR A 81 -5.47 -5.62 -1.86
CA THR A 81 -5.75 -6.41 -3.06
C THR A 81 -5.07 -7.76 -2.92
N ASP A 82 -5.78 -8.86 -3.17
CA ASP A 82 -5.32 -10.22 -2.91
C ASP A 82 -4.49 -10.80 -4.08
N TRP A 83 -3.43 -10.10 -4.47
CA TRP A 83 -2.51 -10.59 -5.48
C TRP A 83 -1.89 -11.94 -5.10
N ALA A 84 -1.53 -12.74 -6.10
CA ALA A 84 -1.02 -14.09 -5.90
C ALA A 84 0.30 -14.12 -5.12
N ASP A 85 1.20 -13.18 -5.40
CA ASP A 85 2.46 -12.97 -4.67
C ASP A 85 2.23 -12.59 -3.20
N ILE A 86 1.28 -11.69 -2.91
CA ILE A 86 0.90 -11.32 -1.53
C ILE A 86 0.33 -12.52 -0.79
N LYS A 87 -0.55 -13.31 -1.43
CA LYS A 87 -1.11 -14.54 -0.82
C LYS A 87 -0.07 -15.60 -0.53
N GLN A 88 1.01 -15.64 -1.32
CA GLN A 88 2.12 -16.57 -1.14
C GLN A 88 3.22 -16.01 -0.24
N PHE A 89 3.17 -14.72 0.12
CA PHE A 89 4.18 -14.07 0.93
C PHE A 89 4.19 -14.68 2.35
N PRO A 90 5.36 -15.12 2.87
CA PRO A 90 5.40 -15.82 4.15
C PRO A 90 4.91 -14.93 5.30
N LEU A 91 4.01 -15.45 6.15
CA LEU A 91 3.49 -14.69 7.29
C LEU A 91 4.59 -14.17 8.22
N ALA A 92 5.69 -14.92 8.38
CA ALA A 92 6.84 -14.53 9.21
C ALA A 92 7.73 -13.43 8.59
N ALA A 93 7.47 -13.02 7.35
CA ALA A 93 8.23 -11.99 6.64
C ALA A 93 7.53 -10.61 6.63
N TYR A 94 6.32 -10.52 7.18
CA TYR A 94 5.66 -9.25 7.49
C TYR A 94 6.28 -8.60 8.72
#